data_AF-A0A959Y365-F1
#
_entry.id   AF-A0A959Y365-F1
#
_cell.length_a   1.000
_cell.length_b   1.000
_cell.length_c   1.000
_cell.angle_alpha   90.00
_cell.angle_beta   90.00
_cell.angle_gamma   90.00
#
_symmetry.space_group_name_H-M   'P 1'
#
loop_
_entity.id
_entity.type
_entity.pdbx_description
1 polymer ?
#
loop_
_entity_poly.entity_id
_entity_poly.type
_entity_poly.pdbx_seq_one_letter_code
_entity_poly.pdbx_strand_id
1 'polypeptide(L)'
;AQTAMQNPSSPVVFWGSIIPFTSPVVMMVRVAMGTAFEQPWELALSMGLLILGFLGTTWLAGRIYRTGILMYGKKVSWKELGKWLFYKG
;
A
#
# COMPACT_ATOMS: atom_id res chain seq x y z
N ALA A 1 -5.51 11.75 -12.22
CA ALA A 1 -5.59 11.20 -13.60
C ALA A 1 -5.12 12.22 -14.64
N GLN A 2 -5.69 13.43 -14.68
CA GLN A 2 -5.32 14.50 -15.64
C GLN A 2 -3.81 14.79 -15.70
N THR A 3 -3.12 14.88 -14.55
CA THR A 3 -1.67 15.14 -14.49
C THR A 3 -0.80 14.02 -15.08
N ALA A 4 -1.26 12.76 -15.00
CA ALA A 4 -0.54 11.61 -15.55
C ALA A 4 -0.65 11.53 -17.08
N MET A 5 -1.76 12.03 -17.65
CA MET A 5 -1.94 12.13 -19.10
C MET A 5 -1.21 13.33 -19.71
N GLN A 6 -1.06 14.42 -18.96
CA GLN A 6 -0.40 15.64 -19.43
C GLN A 6 1.13 15.58 -19.30
N ASN A 7 1.66 14.94 -18.25
CA ASN A 7 3.11 14.84 -18.02
C ASN A 7 3.48 13.46 -17.41
N PRO A 8 3.59 12.41 -18.25
CA PRO A 8 3.78 11.03 -17.80
C PRO A 8 5.10 10.78 -17.05
N SER A 9 6.12 11.62 -17.28
CA SER A 9 7.47 11.56 -16.71
C SER A 9 7.65 12.43 -15.45
N SER A 10 6.59 13.09 -14.96
CA SER A 10 6.68 13.93 -13.77
C SER A 10 6.96 13.09 -12.50
N PRO A 11 7.78 13.58 -11.54
CA PRO A 11 8.03 12.90 -10.28
C PRO A 11 6.76 12.55 -9.50
N VAL A 12 5.71 13.37 -9.63
CA VAL A 12 4.41 13.15 -8.98
C VAL A 12 3.72 11.89 -9.53
N VAL A 13 3.88 11.62 -10.82
CA VAL A 13 3.31 10.45 -11.51
C VAL A 13 4.11 9.20 -11.16
N PHE A 14 5.44 9.32 -11.04
CA PHE A 14 6.32 8.25 -10.55
C PHE A 14 5.94 7.83 -9.12
N TRP A 15 5.92 8.77 -8.17
CA TRP A 15 5.56 8.47 -6.77
C TRP A 15 4.11 7.95 -6.65
N GLY A 16 3.18 8.49 -7.43
CA GLY A 16 1.81 8.00 -7.52
C GLY A 16 1.69 6.56 -8.04
N SER A 17 2.63 6.11 -8.89
CA SER A 17 2.71 4.72 -9.39
C SER A 17 3.41 3.74 -8.43
N ILE A 18 4.09 4.24 -7.40
CA ILE A 18 4.78 3.44 -6.38
C ILE A 18 3.90 3.23 -5.15
N ILE A 19 3.14 4.24 -4.73
CA ILE A 19 2.31 4.13 -3.53
C ILE A 19 1.15 3.15 -3.81
N PRO A 20 1.01 2.05 -3.04
CA PRO A 20 0.12 0.95 -3.38
C PRO A 20 -1.38 1.31 -3.44
N PHE A 21 -1.80 2.39 -2.77
CA PHE A 21 -3.20 2.85 -2.83
C PHE A 21 -3.53 3.62 -4.12
N THR A 22 -2.53 4.23 -4.76
CA THR A 22 -2.69 5.04 -5.98
C THR A 22 -2.10 4.35 -7.21
N SER A 23 -1.23 3.36 -7.01
CA SER A 23 -0.51 2.66 -8.07
C SER A 23 -1.40 1.91 -9.06
N PRO A 24 -2.52 1.26 -8.68
CA PRO A 24 -3.33 0.51 -9.65
C PRO A 24 -3.90 1.41 -10.74
N VAL A 25 -4.27 2.65 -10.38
CA VAL A 25 -4.85 3.61 -11.33
C VAL A 25 -3.76 4.30 -12.15
N VAL A 26 -2.70 4.79 -11.49
CA VAL A 26 -1.64 5.55 -12.18
C VAL A 26 -0.78 4.63 -13.05
N MET A 27 -0.48 3.41 -12.61
CA MET A 27 0.31 2.47 -13.39
C MET A 27 -0.45 1.93 -14.62
N MET A 28 -1.77 1.71 -14.50
CA MET A 28 -2.61 1.36 -15.65
C MET A 28 -2.58 2.46 -16.74
N VAL A 29 -2.59 3.74 -16.34
CA VAL A 29 -2.45 4.86 -17.27
C VAL A 29 -1.05 4.87 -17.92
N ARG A 30 0.02 4.61 -17.15
CA ARG A 30 1.39 4.55 -17.70
C ARG A 30 1.62 3.38 -18.65
N VAL A 31 0.99 2.23 -18.39
CA VAL A 31 0.97 1.06 -19.29
C VAL A 31 0.21 1.38 -20.58
N ALA A 32 -0.96 1.99 -20.48
CA ALA A 32 -1.76 2.40 -21.65
C ALA A 32 -1.04 3.44 -22.52
N MET A 33 -0.20 4.30 -21.94
CA MET A 33 0.61 5.29 -22.65
C MET A 33 1.97 4.75 -23.15
N GLY A 34 2.25 3.45 -23.02
CA GLY A 34 3.49 2.81 -23.51
C GLY A 34 4.73 3.06 -22.66
N THR A 35 4.74 4.10 -21.82
CA THR A 35 5.87 4.48 -20.95
C THR A 35 6.26 3.44 -19.90
N ALA A 36 5.37 2.52 -19.54
CA ALA A 36 5.68 1.45 -18.60
C ALA A 36 6.56 0.33 -19.19
N PHE A 37 6.61 0.20 -20.52
CA PHE A 37 7.44 -0.82 -21.19
C PHE A 37 8.92 -0.43 -21.25
N GLU A 38 9.25 0.86 -21.08
CA GLU A 38 10.65 1.34 -21.04
C GLU A 38 11.33 1.04 -19.70
N GLN A 39 10.57 0.82 -18.63
CA GLN A 39 11.09 0.56 -17.28
C GLN A 39 10.37 -0.64 -16.62
N PRO A 40 10.61 -1.88 -17.10
CA PRO A 40 9.90 -3.08 -16.62
C PRO A 40 10.10 -3.37 -15.12
N TRP A 41 11.16 -2.85 -14.51
CA TRP A 41 11.42 -2.99 -13.07
C TRP A 41 10.42 -2.20 -12.22
N GLU A 42 9.87 -1.08 -12.71
CA GLU A 42 8.87 -0.29 -11.97
C GLU A 42 7.55 -1.06 -11.83
N LEU A 43 7.18 -1.84 -12.84
CA LEU A 43 6.00 -2.71 -12.80
C LEU A 43 6.17 -3.82 -11.76
N ALA A 44 7.31 -4.50 -11.77
CA ALA A 44 7.63 -5.52 -10.77
C ALA A 44 7.67 -4.93 -9.35
N LEU A 45 8.23 -3.73 -9.18
CA LEU A 45 8.31 -3.04 -7.89
C LEU A 45 6.92 -2.61 -7.40
N SER A 46 6.07 -2.08 -8.28
CA SER A 46 4.69 -1.69 -7.96
C SER A 46 3.85 -2.91 -7.56
N MET A 47 3.95 -4.02 -8.30
CA MET A 47 3.29 -5.28 -7.95
C MET A 47 3.83 -5.87 -6.64
N GLY A 48 5.15 -5.82 -6.43
CA GLY A 48 5.77 -6.26 -5.19
C GLY A 48 5.29 -5.46 -3.98
N LEU A 49 5.21 -4.13 -4.09
CA LEU A 49 4.68 -3.27 -3.03
C LEU A 49 3.19 -3.50 -2.76
N LEU A 50 2.39 -3.81 -3.78
CA LEU A 50 0.99 -4.18 -3.61
C LEU A 50 0.85 -5.48 -2.81
N ILE A 51 1.60 -6.51 -3.17
CA ILE A 51 1.58 -7.81 -2.46
C ILE A 51 2.10 -7.64 -1.04
N LEU A 52 3.22 -6.96 -0.85
CA LEU A 52 3.79 -6.68 0.47
C LEU A 52 2.86 -5.82 1.32
N GLY A 53 2.20 -4.82 0.72
CA GLY A 53 1.18 -4.00 1.36
C GLY A 53 0.02 -4.85 1.85
N PHE A 54 -0.54 -5.70 0.97
CA PHE A 54 -1.62 -6.62 1.31
C PHE A 54 -1.24 -7.59 2.43
N LEU A 55 -0.07 -8.24 2.33
CA LEU A 55 0.43 -9.16 3.35
C LEU A 55 0.68 -8.43 4.67
N GLY A 56 1.27 -7.24 4.63
CA GLY A 56 1.53 -6.40 5.80
C GLY A 56 0.24 -5.98 6.50
N THR A 57 -0.77 -5.51 5.75
CA THR A 57 -2.07 -5.15 6.32
C THR A 57 -2.83 -6.35 6.86
N THR A 58 -2.76 -7.51 6.18
CA THR A 58 -3.43 -8.74 6.63
C THR A 58 -2.78 -9.29 7.89
N TRP A 59 -1.44 -9.31 7.95
CA TRP A 59 -0.69 -9.68 9.14
C TRP A 59 -1.00 -8.74 10.31
N LEU A 60 -1.05 -7.43 10.05
CA LEU A 60 -1.41 -6.42 11.02
C LEU A 60 -2.82 -6.63 11.58
N ALA A 61 -3.80 -6.80 10.69
CA ALA A 61 -5.19 -7.05 11.08
C ALA A 61 -5.32 -8.34 11.90
N GLY A 62 -4.64 -9.42 11.51
CA GLY A 62 -4.62 -10.68 12.24
C GLY A 62 -4.00 -10.55 13.64
N ARG A 63 -2.92 -9.78 13.78
CA ARG A 63 -2.27 -9.54 15.08
C ARG A 63 -3.19 -8.74 16.02
N ILE A 64 -3.84 -7.70 15.51
CA ILE A 64 -4.82 -6.92 16.26
C ILE A 64 -6.02 -7.77 16.64
N TYR A 65 -6.54 -8.60 15.73
CA TYR A 65 -7.68 -9.49 16.01
C TYR A 65 -7.35 -10.49 17.13
N ARG A 66 -6.18 -11.12 17.08
CA ARG A 66 -5.75 -12.10 18.09
C ARG A 66 -5.68 -11.50 19.50
N THR A 67 -5.18 -10.27 19.64
CA THR A 67 -5.12 -9.61 20.95
C THR A 67 -6.45 -8.97 21.34
N GLY A 68 -7.17 -8.40 20.37
CA GLY A 68 -8.43 -7.70 20.58
C GLY A 68 -9.59 -8.62 20.97
N ILE A 69 -9.64 -9.86 20.47
CA ILE A 69 -10.75 -10.79 20.75
C ILE A 69 -10.86 -11.19 22.23
N LEU A 70 -9.77 -11.06 23.00
CA LEU A 70 -9.75 -11.34 24.43
C LEU A 70 -10.12 -10.11 25.29
N MET A 71 -10.23 -8.94 24.67
CA MET A 71 -10.53 -7.70 25.39
C MET A 71 -12.01 -7.34 25.30
N TYR A 72 -12.84 -8.01 26.10
CA TYR A 72 -14.23 -7.61 26.28
C TYR A 72 -14.36 -6.48 27.32
N GLY A 73 -15.18 -5.47 27.02
CA GLY A 73 -15.55 -4.41 27.97
C GLY A 73 -14.60 -3.22 28.09
N LYS A 74 -13.45 -3.22 27.41
CA LYS A 74 -12.49 -2.10 27.40
C LYS A 74 -12.56 -1.32 26.08
N LYS A 75 -12.69 0.02 26.15
CA LYS A 75 -12.64 0.88 24.98
C LYS A 75 -11.22 0.90 24.39
N VAL A 76 -11.06 0.32 23.21
CA VAL A 76 -9.79 0.28 22.50
C VAL A 76 -9.36 1.68 22.08
N SER A 77 -8.15 2.09 22.48
CA SER A 77 -7.53 3.36 22.08
C SER A 77 -6.43 3.13 21.04
N TRP A 78 -6.15 4.13 20.19
CA TRP A 78 -5.03 4.13 19.24
C TRP A 78 -3.68 3.78 19.88
N LYS A 79 -3.46 4.19 21.14
CA LYS A 79 -2.24 3.83 21.89
C LYS A 79 -2.16 2.35 22.23
N GLU A 80 -3.31 1.69 22.44
CA GLU A 80 -3.37 0.26 22.76
C GLU A 80 -3.18 -0.60 21.52
N LEU A 81 -3.76 -0.20 20.39
CA LEU A 81 -3.52 -0.81 19.09
C LEU A 81 -2.02 -0.84 18.76
N GLY A 82 -1.33 0.28 18.96
CA GLY A 82 0.13 0.36 18.83
C GLY A 82 0.87 -0.58 19.79
N LYS A 83 0.42 -0.72 21.05
CA LYS A 83 1.02 -1.69 21.98
C LYS A 83 0.85 -3.13 21.48
N TRP A 84 -0.31 -3.55 20.99
CA TRP A 84 -0.53 -4.94 20.52
C TRP A 84 0.28 -5.29 19.28
N LEU A 85 0.45 -4.30 18.41
CA LEU A 85 1.31 -4.34 17.24
C LEU A 85 2.76 -4.75 17.58
N PHE A 86 3.30 -4.20 18.68
CA PHE A 86 4.68 -4.44 19.13
C PHE A 86 4.79 -5.38 20.33
N TYR A 87 3.67 -5.87 20.88
CA TYR A 87 3.67 -6.85 21.97
C TYR A 87 4.20 -8.18 21.41
N LYS A 88 5.49 -8.44 21.63
CA LYS A 88 6.06 -9.78 21.62
C LYS A 88 5.69 -10.37 22.98
N GLY A 89 4.93 -11.45 22.98
CA GLY A 89 4.75 -12.27 24.18
C GLY A 89 6.10 -12.74 24.70
#